data_AF-A0A1H7NED4-F1
#
_entry.id   AF-A0A1H7NED4-F1
#
_cell.length_a   1.000
_cell.length_b   1.000
_cell.length_c   1.000
_cell.angle_alpha   90.00
_cell.angle_beta   90.00
_cell.angle_gamma   90.00
#
_symmetry.space_group_name_H-M   'P 1'
#
loop_
_entity.id
_entity.type
_entity.pdbx_description
1 polymer ?
#
loop_
_entity_poly.entity_id
_entity_poly.type
_entity_poly.pdbx_seq_one_letter_code
_entity_poly.pdbx_strand_id
1 'polypeptide(L)'
;MTLKNKINNLKECFDNNALYNIYYNDKIDENIIYLESRNGKDFTGNIFKITEELSSGRYGDFKIYVYATNRIKSKIESFKKNYNLNITKIITDENEAVKILHKAKYIFTDSGIRSKYIKRQGQIFINMWHGIPLKFMGFDNSSEKPYIGIIQRTFFFSDYMLFPNEYMVDIMTHAYMIDKVYNGKFLLEGYPRNGVFLDNNYNIKDKLNLTDKEIFAYMPTFKGIIADRKDEKQKNDVVEFLYELDLRLNDNQILFVKFHPYNQSKIDFSKFNHIDAFPEGFETYDILNIADVLITDYSSVFFDFANTRRKIIIFNYDEKEYLKDRGLYLPLEELPFPKVQNINDLIHELNSPKEYDDVGFVNEFCKNESIDSTKHICDTVINGKNTCRYEIIKNTNMNILIYVGDMDNNQVKNQLIQMLEKVDEDVNIFISFKSWANNIKENYLRLFNDIPQNVEFLPLSYNIAPTFKEKVDLNKFIKNDIPLNENLMRLFNRSYKRQYDDLKFDLIIDFLSNDLEQSLMFAFSNSNNAIVKNEETNPKVYNQFNKIYDIFKLDIYDLITGDI
;
A
#
# COMPACT_ATOMS: atom_id res chain seq x y z
N MET A 1 -7.45 -16.29 27.46
CA MET A 1 -7.93 -16.50 26.07
C MET A 1 -9.26 -17.23 26.09
N THR A 2 -10.32 -16.69 25.47
CA THR A 2 -11.65 -17.30 25.45
C THR A 2 -11.68 -18.60 24.63
N LEU A 3 -12.66 -19.48 24.86
CA LEU A 3 -12.84 -20.72 24.06
C LEU A 3 -12.98 -20.40 22.56
N LYS A 4 -13.73 -19.35 22.23
CA LYS A 4 -13.88 -18.82 20.86
C LYS A 4 -12.53 -18.47 20.22
N ASN A 5 -11.65 -17.79 20.96
CA ASN A 5 -10.32 -17.42 20.44
C ASN A 5 -9.44 -18.66 20.22
N LYS A 6 -9.54 -19.69 21.08
CA LYS A 6 -8.83 -20.96 20.87
C LYS A 6 -9.32 -21.68 19.61
N ILE A 7 -10.64 -21.75 19.40
CA ILE A 7 -11.24 -22.38 18.21
C ILE A 7 -10.81 -21.64 16.94
N ASN A 8 -10.87 -20.30 16.94
CA ASN A 8 -10.45 -19.50 15.80
C ASN A 8 -8.96 -19.71 15.46
N ASN A 9 -8.09 -19.76 16.48
CA ASN A 9 -6.66 -20.02 16.29
C ASN A 9 -6.41 -21.41 15.67
N LEU A 10 -7.16 -22.43 16.13
CA LEU A 10 -7.08 -23.77 15.56
C LEU A 10 -7.54 -23.81 14.10
N LYS A 11 -8.67 -23.17 13.78
CA LYS A 11 -9.17 -23.04 12.41
C LYS A 11 -8.13 -22.38 11.51
N GLU A 12 -7.52 -21.29 11.97
CA GLU A 12 -6.47 -20.59 11.24
C GLU A 12 -5.27 -21.50 10.96
N CYS A 13 -4.86 -22.33 11.93
CA CYS A 13 -3.80 -23.31 11.73
C CYS A 13 -4.14 -24.35 10.65
N PHE A 14 -5.41 -24.78 10.57
CA PHE A 14 -5.87 -25.69 9.50
C PHE A 14 -5.89 -25.00 8.13
N ASP A 15 -6.34 -23.75 8.05
CA ASP A 15 -6.28 -22.97 6.82
C ASP A 15 -4.82 -22.82 6.36
N ASN A 16 -3.91 -22.53 7.29
CA ASN A 16 -2.48 -22.43 7.03
C ASN A 16 -1.89 -23.75 6.48
N ASN A 17 -2.38 -24.92 6.91
CA ASN A 17 -1.96 -26.21 6.32
C ASN A 17 -2.22 -26.22 4.81
N ALA A 18 -3.44 -25.84 4.41
CA ALA A 18 -3.84 -25.86 3.00
C ALA A 18 -3.06 -24.83 2.17
N LEU A 19 -2.86 -23.62 2.70
CA LEU A 19 -2.10 -22.57 2.03
C LEU A 19 -0.63 -22.96 1.85
N TYR A 20 0.04 -23.39 2.92
CA TYR A 20 1.46 -23.67 2.85
C TYR A 20 1.78 -24.99 2.16
N ASN A 21 0.84 -25.94 2.09
CA ASN A 21 1.00 -27.11 1.22
C ASN A 21 1.15 -26.70 -0.25
N ILE A 22 0.36 -25.72 -0.73
CA ILE A 22 0.47 -25.20 -2.10
C ILE A 22 1.79 -24.45 -2.29
N TYR A 23 2.14 -23.56 -1.35
CA TYR A 23 3.41 -22.82 -1.39
C TYR A 23 4.64 -23.73 -1.55
N TYR A 24 4.66 -24.86 -0.84
CA TYR A 24 5.80 -25.80 -0.89
C TYR A 24 5.76 -26.79 -2.04
N ASN A 25 4.58 -27.30 -2.42
CA ASN A 25 4.48 -28.49 -3.28
C ASN A 25 3.95 -28.22 -4.69
N ASP A 26 3.16 -27.16 -4.91
CA ASP A 26 2.59 -26.88 -6.22
C ASP A 26 3.59 -26.10 -7.10
N LYS A 27 3.56 -26.30 -8.42
CA LYS A 27 4.34 -25.47 -9.35
C LYS A 27 3.66 -24.11 -9.56
N ILE A 28 4.46 -23.10 -9.91
CA ILE A 28 3.93 -21.85 -10.49
C ILE A 28 3.32 -22.20 -11.85
N ASP A 29 2.12 -21.72 -12.12
CA ASP A 29 1.46 -21.81 -13.43
C ASP A 29 1.84 -20.56 -14.24
N GLU A 30 2.66 -20.78 -15.27
CA GLU A 30 3.19 -19.73 -16.15
C GLU A 30 2.08 -18.90 -16.83
N ASN A 31 0.85 -19.42 -16.89
CA ASN A 31 -0.29 -18.77 -17.53
C ASN A 31 -1.27 -18.14 -16.55
N ILE A 32 -0.97 -18.03 -15.25
CA ILE A 32 -1.86 -17.36 -14.28
C ILE A 32 -1.40 -15.92 -14.03
N ILE A 33 -2.34 -14.98 -14.20
CA ILE A 33 -2.21 -13.59 -13.79
C ILE A 33 -3.16 -13.33 -12.61
N TYR A 34 -2.63 -12.77 -11.52
CA TYR A 34 -3.42 -12.33 -10.37
C TYR A 34 -3.48 -10.80 -10.32
N LEU A 35 -4.70 -10.26 -10.20
CA LEU A 35 -4.98 -8.83 -10.19
C LEU A 35 -5.76 -8.44 -8.94
N GLU A 36 -5.45 -7.25 -8.42
CA GLU A 36 -5.83 -6.84 -7.08
C GLU A 36 -5.81 -5.32 -6.94
N SER A 37 -6.95 -4.71 -6.61
CA SER A 37 -7.01 -3.28 -6.31
C SER A 37 -7.50 -3.01 -4.88
N ARG A 38 -6.75 -2.19 -4.15
CA ARG A 38 -7.07 -1.68 -2.79
C ARG A 38 -7.54 -2.77 -1.83
N ASN A 39 -6.81 -3.89 -1.73
CA ASN A 39 -7.21 -5.05 -0.93
C ASN A 39 -8.61 -5.61 -1.30
N GLY A 40 -8.94 -5.63 -2.59
CA GLY A 40 -10.23 -6.05 -3.15
C GLY A 40 -11.39 -5.07 -2.89
N LYS A 41 -11.10 -3.86 -2.40
CA LYS A 41 -12.12 -2.84 -2.08
C LYS A 41 -12.43 -1.91 -3.24
N ASP A 42 -11.72 -2.05 -4.35
CA ASP A 42 -12.05 -1.37 -5.60
C ASP A 42 -11.68 -2.23 -6.81
N PHE A 43 -12.11 -1.79 -7.98
CA PHE A 43 -11.70 -2.28 -9.29
C PHE A 43 -11.91 -1.14 -10.28
N THR A 44 -10.98 -0.19 -10.28
CA THR A 44 -10.91 0.97 -11.18
C THR A 44 -9.46 1.32 -11.45
N GLY A 45 -9.23 2.32 -12.32
CA GLY A 45 -7.92 2.90 -12.55
C GLY A 45 -6.90 1.88 -13.07
N ASN A 46 -5.76 1.78 -12.38
CA ASN A 46 -4.59 1.04 -12.89
C ASN A 46 -4.90 -0.44 -13.14
N ILE A 47 -5.52 -1.10 -12.17
CA ILE A 47 -5.85 -2.53 -12.26
C ILE A 47 -6.93 -2.78 -13.31
N PHE A 48 -7.89 -1.86 -13.46
CA PHE A 48 -8.88 -1.94 -14.54
C PHE A 48 -8.20 -1.86 -15.91
N LYS A 49 -7.35 -0.86 -16.16
CA LYS A 49 -6.69 -0.68 -17.46
C LYS A 49 -5.70 -1.80 -17.78
N ILE A 50 -5.01 -2.35 -16.78
CA ILE A 50 -4.24 -3.59 -16.96
C ILE A 50 -5.17 -4.74 -17.37
N THR A 51 -6.32 -4.90 -16.71
CA THR A 51 -7.28 -5.95 -17.10
C THR A 51 -7.79 -5.77 -18.53
N GLU A 52 -8.05 -4.52 -18.95
CA GLU A 52 -8.46 -4.17 -20.31
C GLU A 52 -7.40 -4.55 -21.35
N GLU A 53 -6.13 -4.15 -21.15
CA GLU A 53 -5.02 -4.54 -22.03
C GLU A 53 -4.84 -6.06 -22.09
N LEU A 54 -4.94 -6.74 -20.94
CA LEU A 54 -4.87 -8.21 -20.82
C LEU A 54 -6.06 -8.94 -21.47
N SER A 55 -7.13 -8.23 -21.78
CA SER A 55 -8.29 -8.79 -22.49
C SER A 55 -8.09 -8.78 -24.01
N SER A 56 -7.01 -8.16 -24.51
CA SER A 56 -6.65 -8.19 -25.92
C SER A 56 -6.13 -9.57 -26.35
N GLY A 57 -6.26 -9.89 -27.65
CA GLY A 57 -5.94 -11.22 -28.18
C GLY A 57 -4.50 -11.70 -27.97
N ARG A 58 -3.54 -10.79 -27.71
CA ARG A 58 -2.14 -11.15 -27.45
C ARG A 58 -1.92 -11.88 -26.11
N TYR A 59 -2.85 -11.77 -25.17
CA TYR A 59 -2.78 -12.42 -23.86
C TYR A 59 -3.83 -13.53 -23.68
N GLY A 60 -4.40 -14.03 -24.78
CA GLY A 60 -5.53 -14.97 -24.76
C GLY A 60 -5.26 -16.29 -24.01
N ASP A 61 -4.00 -16.70 -23.88
CA ASP A 61 -3.61 -17.93 -23.17
C ASP A 61 -3.58 -17.77 -21.64
N PHE A 62 -3.64 -16.53 -21.13
CA PHE A 62 -3.58 -16.26 -19.70
C PHE A 62 -4.94 -16.44 -19.02
N LYS A 63 -4.91 -17.06 -17.84
CA LYS A 63 -6.03 -17.11 -16.90
C LYS A 63 -5.94 -15.92 -15.95
N ILE A 64 -6.90 -15.01 -16.05
CA ILE A 64 -6.93 -13.77 -15.27
C ILE A 64 -7.83 -13.97 -14.05
N TYR A 65 -7.22 -13.90 -12.87
CA TYR A 65 -7.91 -13.97 -11.59
C TYR A 65 -7.91 -12.60 -10.93
N VAL A 66 -9.10 -12.09 -10.62
CA VAL A 66 -9.26 -10.82 -9.92
C VAL A 66 -9.78 -11.09 -8.52
N TYR A 67 -9.06 -10.65 -7.50
CA TYR A 67 -9.61 -10.66 -6.14
C TYR A 67 -10.41 -9.40 -5.86
N ALA A 68 -11.58 -9.58 -5.25
CA ALA A 68 -12.43 -8.51 -4.79
C ALA A 68 -13.28 -8.94 -3.61
N THR A 69 -13.64 -8.01 -2.73
CA THR A 69 -14.64 -8.25 -1.69
C THR A 69 -16.01 -8.51 -2.34
N ASN A 70 -16.91 -9.20 -1.62
CA ASN A 70 -18.27 -9.45 -2.11
C ASN A 70 -19.02 -8.17 -2.52
N ARG A 71 -18.71 -7.03 -1.89
CA ARG A 71 -19.28 -5.72 -2.21
C ARG A 71 -18.92 -5.24 -3.62
N ILE A 72 -17.72 -5.57 -4.10
CA ILE A 72 -17.18 -5.07 -5.37
C ILE A 72 -17.45 -6.04 -6.53
N LYS A 73 -17.78 -7.30 -6.24
CA LYS A 73 -18.02 -8.33 -7.25
C LYS A 73 -19.01 -7.92 -8.35
N SER A 74 -20.17 -7.35 -7.99
CA SER A 74 -21.19 -6.92 -8.97
C SER A 74 -20.69 -5.82 -9.91
N LYS A 75 -19.89 -4.88 -9.40
CA LYS A 75 -19.23 -3.85 -10.22
C LYS A 75 -18.30 -4.48 -11.25
N ILE A 76 -17.51 -5.48 -10.85
CA ILE A 76 -16.60 -6.19 -11.77
C ILE A 76 -17.40 -6.97 -12.82
N GLU A 77 -18.49 -7.62 -12.45
CA GLU A 77 -19.37 -8.33 -13.40
C GLU A 77 -19.97 -7.35 -14.43
N SER A 78 -20.38 -6.16 -14.00
CA SER A 78 -20.85 -5.09 -14.89
C SER A 78 -19.74 -4.62 -15.83
N PHE A 79 -18.55 -4.33 -15.31
CA PHE A 79 -17.40 -3.92 -16.14
C PHE A 79 -16.98 -5.02 -17.12
N LYS A 80 -16.98 -6.28 -16.68
CA LYS A 80 -16.69 -7.42 -17.53
C LYS A 80 -17.59 -7.45 -18.76
N LYS A 81 -18.88 -7.16 -18.60
CA LYS A 81 -19.85 -7.09 -19.70
C LYS A 81 -19.66 -5.84 -20.55
N ASN A 82 -19.53 -4.67 -19.93
CA ASN A 82 -19.52 -3.38 -20.63
C ASN A 82 -18.23 -3.15 -21.44
N TYR A 83 -17.10 -3.70 -20.98
CA TYR A 83 -15.78 -3.54 -21.58
C TYR A 83 -15.24 -4.84 -22.21
N ASN A 84 -16.05 -5.90 -22.24
CA ASN A 84 -15.65 -7.23 -22.74
C ASN A 84 -14.36 -7.77 -22.08
N LEU A 85 -14.23 -7.62 -20.76
CA LEU A 85 -13.02 -8.03 -20.04
C LEU A 85 -12.91 -9.57 -19.97
N ASN A 86 -11.72 -10.10 -20.24
CA ASN A 86 -11.41 -11.53 -20.20
C ASN A 86 -11.05 -12.01 -18.78
N ILE A 87 -11.95 -11.81 -17.81
CA ILE A 87 -11.72 -12.26 -16.43
C ILE A 87 -12.13 -13.74 -16.30
N THR A 88 -11.16 -14.63 -16.03
CA THR A 88 -11.42 -16.06 -15.82
C THR A 88 -12.23 -16.30 -14.54
N LYS A 89 -11.84 -15.68 -13.43
CA LYS A 89 -12.57 -15.82 -12.16
C LYS A 89 -12.42 -14.58 -11.27
N ILE A 90 -13.53 -14.17 -10.67
CA ILE A 90 -13.57 -13.20 -9.57
C ILE A 90 -13.53 -13.98 -8.26
N ILE A 91 -12.50 -13.77 -7.45
CA ILE A 91 -12.27 -14.45 -6.17
C ILE A 91 -12.74 -13.53 -5.04
N THR A 92 -13.58 -14.04 -4.13
CA THR A 92 -14.02 -13.28 -2.95
C THR A 92 -13.57 -13.88 -1.62
N ASP A 93 -13.09 -15.13 -1.63
CA ASP A 93 -12.49 -15.78 -0.46
C ASP A 93 -10.99 -15.46 -0.36
N GLU A 94 -10.55 -14.96 0.78
CA GLU A 94 -9.15 -14.56 1.00
C GLU A 94 -8.18 -15.74 0.96
N ASN A 95 -8.58 -16.90 1.50
CA ASN A 95 -7.73 -18.09 1.49
C ASN A 95 -7.55 -18.58 0.04
N GLU A 96 -8.63 -18.65 -0.75
CA GLU A 96 -8.56 -18.94 -2.17
C GLU A 96 -7.66 -17.95 -2.92
N ALA A 97 -7.77 -16.65 -2.61
CA ALA A 97 -6.91 -15.63 -3.21
C ALA A 97 -5.42 -15.90 -2.94
N VAL A 98 -5.07 -16.26 -1.70
CA VAL A 98 -3.68 -16.64 -1.34
C VAL A 98 -3.23 -17.91 -2.06
N LYS A 99 -4.11 -18.91 -2.22
CA LYS A 99 -3.80 -20.13 -2.99
C LYS A 99 -3.50 -19.83 -4.46
N ILE A 100 -4.26 -18.93 -5.07
CA ILE A 100 -4.01 -18.50 -6.45
C ILE A 100 -2.76 -17.64 -6.53
N LEU A 101 -2.53 -16.74 -5.57
CA LEU A 101 -1.30 -15.97 -5.46
C LEU A 101 -0.07 -16.86 -5.42
N HIS A 102 -0.06 -17.97 -4.69
CA HIS A 102 1.07 -18.91 -4.67
C HIS A 102 1.28 -19.69 -5.98
N LYS A 103 0.30 -19.68 -6.90
CA LYS A 103 0.36 -20.32 -8.21
C LYS A 103 0.61 -19.33 -9.35
N ALA A 104 0.28 -18.06 -9.16
CA ALA A 104 0.35 -17.05 -10.21
C ALA A 104 1.78 -16.80 -10.67
N LYS A 105 1.98 -16.68 -11.99
CA LYS A 105 3.26 -16.23 -12.53
C LYS A 105 3.41 -14.72 -12.41
N TYR A 106 2.36 -13.98 -12.75
CA TYR A 106 2.36 -12.53 -12.77
C TYR A 106 1.34 -11.97 -11.76
N ILE A 107 1.76 -11.00 -10.95
CA ILE A 107 0.96 -10.42 -9.88
C ILE A 107 0.97 -8.91 -10.04
N PHE A 108 -0.21 -8.31 -10.19
CA PHE A 108 -0.39 -6.86 -10.28
C PHE A 108 -1.22 -6.38 -9.09
N THR A 109 -0.69 -5.39 -8.39
CA THR A 109 -1.35 -4.74 -7.26
C THR A 109 -1.16 -3.23 -7.32
N ASP A 110 -2.02 -2.47 -6.65
CA ASP A 110 -1.91 -1.00 -6.52
C ASP A 110 -1.86 -0.55 -5.05
N SER A 111 -1.69 -1.49 -4.12
CA SER A 111 -1.77 -1.30 -2.68
C SER A 111 -1.07 -2.47 -1.97
N GLY A 112 -1.36 -2.72 -0.70
CA GLY A 112 -0.79 -3.84 0.05
C GLY A 112 -1.24 -5.22 -0.45
N ILE A 113 -0.48 -6.26 -0.10
CA ILE A 113 -0.80 -7.67 -0.40
C ILE A 113 -1.13 -8.48 0.87
N ARG A 114 -1.94 -9.54 0.73
CA ARG A 114 -2.42 -10.38 1.84
C ARG A 114 -1.31 -10.83 2.77
N SER A 115 -1.58 -10.80 4.07
CA SER A 115 -0.62 -11.11 5.14
C SER A 115 -0.02 -12.52 5.07
N LYS A 116 -0.77 -13.51 4.58
CA LYS A 116 -0.33 -14.92 4.50
C LYS A 116 0.42 -15.26 3.21
N TYR A 117 0.40 -14.36 2.22
CA TYR A 117 1.15 -14.55 0.98
C TYR A 117 2.66 -14.49 1.26
N ILE A 118 3.41 -15.26 0.50
CA ILE A 118 4.88 -15.29 0.54
C ILE A 118 5.27 -15.41 -0.92
N LYS A 119 6.10 -14.49 -1.39
CA LYS A 119 6.57 -14.54 -2.77
C LYS A 119 7.42 -15.78 -2.98
N ARG A 120 7.22 -16.43 -4.12
CA ARG A 120 7.98 -17.60 -4.54
C ARG A 120 8.95 -17.19 -5.61
N GLN A 121 10.12 -17.82 -5.61
CA GLN A 121 11.07 -17.68 -6.70
C GLN A 121 10.42 -18.07 -8.04
N GLY A 122 10.57 -17.21 -9.04
CA GLY A 122 10.00 -17.40 -10.37
C GLY A 122 8.66 -16.68 -10.61
N GLN A 123 8.04 -16.10 -9.57
CA GLN A 123 6.93 -15.15 -9.73
C GLN A 123 7.47 -13.76 -10.09
N ILE A 124 6.65 -12.98 -10.78
CA ILE A 124 6.91 -11.59 -11.11
C ILE A 124 5.79 -10.72 -10.53
N PHE A 125 6.17 -9.83 -9.61
CA PHE A 125 5.27 -8.96 -8.86
C PHE A 125 5.51 -7.50 -9.25
N ILE A 126 4.45 -6.80 -9.65
CA ILE A 126 4.45 -5.34 -9.77
C ILE A 126 3.49 -4.69 -8.76
N ASN A 127 3.99 -3.68 -8.06
CA ASN A 127 3.17 -2.73 -7.30
C ASN A 127 3.10 -1.42 -8.06
N MET A 128 1.90 -1.06 -8.51
CA MET A 128 1.67 0.15 -9.27
C MET A 128 1.30 1.34 -8.40
N TRP A 129 1.07 1.15 -7.10
CA TRP A 129 0.45 2.14 -6.23
C TRP A 129 -0.83 2.76 -6.84
N HIS A 130 -1.38 3.80 -6.21
CA HIS A 130 -2.71 4.32 -6.55
C HIS A 130 -2.79 5.85 -6.65
N GLY A 131 -1.65 6.53 -6.84
CA GLY A 131 -1.61 7.97 -7.10
C GLY A 131 -0.37 8.66 -6.55
N ILE A 132 -0.08 9.85 -7.07
CA ILE A 132 1.00 10.70 -6.57
C ILE A 132 0.62 11.22 -5.16
N PRO A 133 1.50 11.08 -4.15
CA PRO A 133 1.27 11.58 -2.81
C PRO A 133 1.07 13.10 -2.77
N LEU A 134 -0.04 13.57 -2.21
CA LEU A 134 -0.19 14.96 -1.75
C LEU A 134 0.06 15.08 -0.25
N LYS A 135 -0.47 14.12 0.50
CA LYS A 135 -0.46 14.09 1.97
C LYS A 135 0.71 13.26 2.46
N PHE A 136 1.22 13.60 3.63
CA PHE A 136 2.16 12.76 4.36
C PHE A 136 1.61 11.34 4.51
N MET A 137 2.49 10.37 4.33
CA MET A 137 2.20 8.95 4.45
C MET A 137 3.37 8.23 5.09
N GLY A 138 3.16 6.97 5.45
CA GLY A 138 4.21 6.14 6.00
C GLY A 138 4.81 6.76 7.27
N PHE A 139 6.11 6.97 7.28
CA PHE A 139 6.83 7.49 8.42
C PHE A 139 6.66 9.01 8.62
N ASP A 140 6.30 9.75 7.58
CA ASP A 140 6.04 11.19 7.67
C ASP A 140 4.67 11.47 8.29
N ASN A 141 3.73 10.55 8.16
CA ASN A 141 2.48 10.59 8.90
C ASN A 141 2.68 9.97 10.29
N SER A 142 2.67 10.82 11.32
CA SER A 142 2.80 10.42 12.73
C SER A 142 1.99 9.18 13.09
N SER A 143 0.72 9.11 12.70
CA SER A 143 -0.17 8.00 13.06
C SER A 143 0.16 6.66 12.39
N GLU A 144 0.93 6.69 11.30
CA GLU A 144 1.28 5.53 10.47
C GLU A 144 2.68 4.97 10.78
N LYS A 145 3.57 5.77 11.40
CA LYS A 145 4.97 5.42 11.74
C LYS A 145 5.15 3.97 12.24
N PRO A 146 4.44 3.47 13.27
CA PRO A 146 4.68 2.12 13.77
C PRO A 146 4.15 1.01 12.84
N TYR A 147 3.38 1.32 11.80
CA TYR A 147 2.66 0.36 10.96
C TYR A 147 3.16 0.29 9.51
N ILE A 148 4.21 1.03 9.15
CA ILE A 148 4.75 1.09 7.78
C ILE A 148 5.16 -0.28 7.22
N GLY A 149 5.49 -1.24 8.11
CA GLY A 149 5.91 -2.60 7.77
C GLY A 149 4.92 -3.37 6.89
N ILE A 150 3.63 -3.03 6.95
CA ILE A 150 2.59 -3.70 6.14
C ILE A 150 2.81 -3.39 4.66
N ILE A 151 3.12 -2.12 4.37
CA ILE A 151 3.34 -1.62 3.01
C ILE A 151 4.76 -1.97 2.56
N GLN A 152 5.78 -1.75 3.42
CA GLN A 152 7.17 -2.14 3.17
C GLN A 152 7.29 -3.60 2.71
N ARG A 153 6.63 -4.53 3.40
CA ARG A 153 6.60 -5.95 2.99
C ARG A 153 6.12 -6.14 1.55
N THR A 154 5.12 -5.37 1.13
CA THR A 154 4.62 -5.45 -0.25
C THR A 154 5.66 -4.92 -1.23
N PHE A 155 6.39 -3.86 -0.87
CA PHE A 155 7.50 -3.35 -1.66
C PHE A 155 8.64 -4.36 -1.75
N PHE A 156 9.03 -5.01 -0.65
CA PHE A 156 10.08 -6.05 -0.68
C PHE A 156 9.74 -7.22 -1.59
N PHE A 157 8.45 -7.57 -1.71
CA PHE A 157 8.00 -8.58 -2.67
C PHE A 157 7.96 -8.08 -4.13
N SER A 158 7.95 -6.78 -4.37
CA SER A 158 7.75 -6.24 -5.71
C SER A 158 9.03 -6.30 -6.54
N ASP A 159 9.02 -7.03 -7.65
CA ASP A 159 10.09 -6.96 -8.65
C ASP A 159 10.11 -5.60 -9.35
N TYR A 160 8.93 -4.98 -9.46
CA TYR A 160 8.72 -3.68 -10.07
C TYR A 160 7.84 -2.80 -9.18
N MET A 161 8.25 -1.54 -8.99
CA MET A 161 7.39 -0.48 -8.44
C MET A 161 7.19 0.61 -9.49
N LEU A 162 5.95 0.99 -9.76
CA LEU A 162 5.64 2.01 -10.77
C LEU A 162 5.64 3.42 -10.16
N PHE A 163 6.32 4.33 -10.83
CA PHE A 163 6.35 5.75 -10.48
C PHE A 163 6.14 6.61 -11.73
N PRO A 164 5.10 7.46 -11.78
CA PRO A 164 4.86 8.36 -12.91
C PRO A 164 5.84 9.53 -12.97
N ASN A 165 6.55 9.82 -11.88
CA ASN A 165 7.56 10.88 -11.80
C ASN A 165 8.49 10.67 -10.61
N GLU A 166 9.62 11.38 -10.65
CA GLU A 166 10.73 11.31 -9.72
C GLU A 166 10.34 11.89 -8.35
N TYR A 167 9.46 12.89 -8.29
CA TYR A 167 8.87 13.38 -7.04
C TYR A 167 8.21 12.25 -6.23
N MET A 168 7.49 11.35 -6.91
CA MET A 168 6.87 10.20 -6.25
C MET A 168 7.91 9.16 -5.82
N VAL A 169 9.01 8.98 -6.56
CA VAL A 169 10.12 8.11 -6.13
C VAL A 169 10.65 8.61 -4.79
N ASP A 170 11.08 9.88 -4.73
CA ASP A 170 11.72 10.48 -3.56
C ASP A 170 10.84 10.36 -2.31
N ILE A 171 9.55 10.72 -2.44
CA ILE A 171 8.61 10.64 -1.32
C ILE A 171 8.39 9.20 -0.89
N MET A 172 8.10 8.29 -1.83
CA MET A 172 7.71 6.93 -1.48
C MET A 172 8.88 6.14 -0.89
N THR A 173 10.10 6.38 -1.37
CA THR A 173 11.28 5.72 -0.81
C THR A 173 11.61 6.24 0.57
N HIS A 174 11.51 7.56 0.80
CA HIS A 174 11.73 8.18 2.11
C HIS A 174 10.66 7.78 3.12
N ALA A 175 9.39 8.00 2.78
CA ALA A 175 8.25 7.76 3.67
C ALA A 175 8.15 6.29 4.13
N TYR A 176 8.65 5.35 3.32
CA TYR A 176 8.66 3.93 3.67
C TYR A 176 10.06 3.37 3.96
N MET A 177 11.11 4.20 4.01
CA MET A 177 12.47 3.79 4.37
C MET A 177 12.95 2.54 3.61
N ILE A 178 12.88 2.61 2.28
CA ILE A 178 13.21 1.49 1.39
C ILE A 178 14.39 1.78 0.45
N ASP A 179 14.89 3.01 0.41
CA ASP A 179 15.99 3.47 -0.46
C ASP A 179 17.32 2.78 -0.20
N LYS A 180 17.47 2.10 0.95
CA LYS A 180 18.70 1.37 1.32
C LYS A 180 18.59 -0.16 1.24
N VAL A 181 17.37 -0.71 1.11
CA VAL A 181 17.13 -2.16 1.19
C VAL A 181 16.40 -2.74 -0.02
N TYR A 182 15.60 -1.94 -0.74
CA TYR A 182 14.86 -2.44 -1.88
C TYR A 182 15.79 -2.89 -3.01
N ASN A 183 15.51 -4.06 -3.58
CA ASN A 183 16.37 -4.73 -4.56
C ASN A 183 15.71 -4.95 -5.93
N GLY A 184 14.48 -4.45 -6.13
CA GLY A 184 13.78 -4.52 -7.41
C GLY A 184 14.03 -3.28 -8.28
N LYS A 185 13.12 -3.05 -9.24
CA LYS A 185 13.22 -1.97 -10.23
C LYS A 185 12.14 -0.91 -10.02
N PHE A 186 12.53 0.35 -10.02
CA PHE A 186 11.61 1.48 -10.09
C PHE A 186 11.31 1.78 -11.54
N LEU A 187 10.11 1.43 -12.02
CA LEU A 187 9.65 1.74 -13.38
C LEU A 187 9.22 3.21 -13.43
N LEU A 188 9.90 4.01 -14.24
CA LEU A 188 9.57 5.40 -14.51
C LEU A 188 8.69 5.46 -15.76
N GLU A 189 7.39 5.30 -15.56
CA GLU A 189 6.37 5.18 -16.62
C GLU A 189 5.04 5.72 -16.07
N GLY A 190 4.20 6.25 -16.96
CA GLY A 190 2.87 6.76 -16.63
C GLY A 190 1.94 5.75 -15.98
N TYR A 191 0.88 6.25 -15.35
CA TYR A 191 -0.13 5.36 -14.79
C TYR A 191 -1.01 4.77 -15.89
N PRO A 192 -1.29 3.45 -15.88
CA PRO A 192 -2.21 2.82 -16.84
C PRO A 192 -3.56 3.54 -16.98
N ARG A 193 -4.07 4.10 -15.87
CA ARG A 193 -5.35 4.82 -15.82
C ARG A 193 -5.35 6.18 -16.53
N ASN A 194 -4.19 6.81 -16.70
CA ASN A 194 -4.07 8.16 -17.24
C ASN A 194 -3.96 8.18 -18.77
N GLY A 195 -3.66 7.04 -19.41
CA GLY A 195 -3.58 6.93 -20.86
C GLY A 195 -4.87 7.36 -21.59
N VAL A 196 -6.03 7.25 -20.93
CA VAL A 196 -7.32 7.71 -21.47
C VAL A 196 -7.35 9.21 -21.76
N PHE A 197 -6.63 10.02 -20.98
CA PHE A 197 -6.57 11.48 -21.17
C PHE A 197 -5.73 11.90 -22.38
N LEU A 198 -4.91 10.98 -22.89
CA LEU A 198 -3.98 11.20 -24.00
C LEU A 198 -4.52 10.63 -25.32
N ASP A 199 -5.63 9.88 -25.27
CA ASP A 199 -6.30 9.34 -26.46
C ASP A 199 -7.38 10.30 -26.98
N ASN A 200 -7.02 11.11 -27.97
CA ASN A 200 -7.96 12.05 -28.61
C ASN A 200 -9.14 11.36 -29.32
N ASN A 201 -9.05 10.06 -29.62
CA ASN A 201 -10.13 9.30 -30.26
C ASN A 201 -11.05 8.63 -29.24
N TYR A 202 -10.66 8.57 -27.96
CA TYR A 202 -11.48 7.97 -26.92
C TYR A 202 -12.46 8.98 -26.36
N ASN A 203 -13.74 8.79 -26.65
CA ASN A 203 -14.81 9.63 -26.11
C ASN A 203 -16.06 8.79 -25.82
N ILE A 204 -16.60 8.93 -24.60
CA ILE A 204 -17.82 8.24 -24.17
C ILE A 204 -19.04 9.17 -24.07
N LYS A 205 -18.93 10.46 -24.44
CA LYS A 205 -20.06 11.42 -24.43
C LYS A 205 -21.23 10.89 -25.27
N ASP A 206 -20.97 10.29 -26.44
CA ASP A 206 -22.01 9.68 -27.29
C ASP A 206 -22.74 8.54 -26.58
N LYS A 207 -22.00 7.66 -25.90
CA LYS A 207 -22.58 6.50 -25.18
C LYS A 207 -23.48 6.93 -24.02
N LEU A 208 -23.23 8.13 -23.48
CA LEU A 208 -23.98 8.71 -22.37
C LEU A 208 -25.03 9.74 -22.82
N ASN A 209 -25.13 10.05 -24.11
CA ASN A 209 -25.96 11.13 -24.67
C ASN A 209 -25.64 12.51 -24.05
N LEU A 210 -24.35 12.86 -23.94
CA LEU A 210 -23.86 14.10 -23.31
C LEU A 210 -23.07 14.99 -24.28
N THR A 211 -23.26 14.84 -25.59
CA THR A 211 -22.47 15.54 -26.62
C THR A 211 -22.64 17.05 -26.62
N ASP A 212 -23.82 17.52 -26.21
CA ASP A 212 -24.20 18.93 -26.11
C ASP A 212 -23.94 19.51 -24.70
N LYS A 213 -23.43 18.70 -23.77
CA LYS A 213 -23.23 19.07 -22.37
C LYS A 213 -21.80 19.48 -22.07
N GLU A 214 -21.69 20.54 -21.27
CA GLU A 214 -20.50 20.88 -20.51
C GLU A 214 -20.50 20.06 -19.22
N ILE A 215 -19.44 19.29 -19.00
CA ILE A 215 -19.39 18.27 -17.96
C ILE A 215 -18.41 18.70 -16.86
N PHE A 216 -18.90 18.81 -15.64
CA PHE A 216 -18.09 19.03 -14.45
C PHE A 216 -17.98 17.74 -13.65
N ALA A 217 -16.82 17.50 -13.05
CA ALA A 217 -16.61 16.37 -12.14
C ALA A 217 -16.24 16.89 -10.76
N TYR A 218 -17.02 16.55 -9.73
CA TYR A 218 -16.69 16.84 -8.33
C TYR A 218 -16.27 15.58 -7.58
N MET A 219 -15.02 15.56 -7.12
CA MET A 219 -14.39 14.44 -6.43
C MET A 219 -13.71 14.87 -5.12
N PRO A 220 -14.48 15.09 -4.04
CA PRO A 220 -13.91 15.47 -2.75
C PRO A 220 -13.34 14.27 -1.99
N THR A 221 -12.39 14.52 -1.10
CA THR A 221 -11.79 13.51 -0.24
C THR A 221 -12.74 13.00 0.84
N PHE A 222 -12.53 11.76 1.26
CA PHE A 222 -13.24 11.21 2.41
C PHE A 222 -12.65 11.76 3.71
N LYS A 223 -13.50 12.36 4.54
CA LYS A 223 -13.14 12.92 5.84
C LYS A 223 -13.50 11.88 6.91
N GLY A 224 -12.56 10.98 7.24
CA GLY A 224 -12.79 9.81 8.11
C GLY A 224 -13.32 10.09 9.52
N ILE A 225 -13.20 11.32 10.03
CA ILE A 225 -13.78 11.77 11.30
C ILE A 225 -15.32 11.74 11.26
N ILE A 226 -15.92 11.69 10.06
CA ILE A 226 -17.36 11.63 9.80
C ILE A 226 -17.95 10.22 10.02
N ALA A 227 -17.12 9.21 10.28
CA ALA A 227 -17.57 7.82 10.48
C ALA A 227 -18.04 7.50 11.92
N ASP A 228 -17.67 8.30 12.91
CA ASP A 228 -18.11 8.13 14.30
C ASP A 228 -19.37 8.94 14.60
N ARG A 229 -20.52 8.29 14.36
CA ARG A 229 -21.82 8.48 15.05
C ARG A 229 -22.19 9.92 15.45
N LYS A 230 -22.78 10.67 14.51
CA LYS A 230 -23.97 11.54 14.61
C LYS A 230 -23.92 12.53 13.45
N ASP A 231 -24.96 12.57 12.60
CA ASP A 231 -25.61 13.83 12.17
C ASP A 231 -26.48 13.62 10.92
N GLU A 232 -27.80 13.65 11.10
CA GLU A 232 -28.73 14.04 10.02
C GLU A 232 -28.42 15.47 9.53
N LYS A 233 -27.86 16.32 10.39
CA LYS A 233 -27.45 17.69 10.09
C LYS A 233 -26.42 17.77 8.95
N GLN A 234 -25.34 16.98 8.99
CA GLN A 234 -24.31 16.95 7.95
C GLN A 234 -24.81 16.39 6.62
N LYS A 235 -25.77 15.44 6.66
CA LYS A 235 -26.46 15.00 5.45
C LYS A 235 -27.23 16.16 4.83
N ASN A 236 -27.92 16.94 5.66
CA ASN A 236 -28.62 18.14 5.19
C ASN A 236 -27.63 19.16 4.63
N ASP A 237 -26.48 19.42 5.28
CA ASP A 237 -25.49 20.37 4.78
C ASP A 237 -24.96 20.00 3.38
N VAL A 238 -24.62 18.72 3.12
CA VAL A 238 -24.15 18.27 1.80
C VAL A 238 -25.27 18.36 0.76
N VAL A 239 -26.49 17.97 1.12
CA VAL A 239 -27.64 18.00 0.21
C VAL A 239 -28.03 19.45 -0.11
N GLU A 240 -28.04 20.34 0.88
CA GLU A 240 -28.27 21.78 0.73
C GLU A 240 -27.21 22.43 -0.16
N PHE A 241 -25.92 22.10 0.06
CA PHE A 241 -24.83 22.51 -0.81
C PHE A 241 -25.06 22.09 -2.27
N LEU A 242 -25.44 20.83 -2.51
CA LEU A 242 -25.75 20.34 -3.86
C LEU A 242 -26.99 21.04 -4.45
N TYR A 243 -28.02 21.31 -3.65
CA TYR A 243 -29.20 22.05 -4.12
C TYR A 243 -28.85 23.48 -4.54
N GLU A 244 -28.04 24.18 -3.75
CA GLU A 244 -27.59 25.53 -4.08
C GLU A 244 -26.76 25.54 -5.37
N LEU A 245 -25.91 24.53 -5.58
CA LEU A 245 -25.17 24.35 -6.82
C LEU A 245 -26.10 24.04 -8.00
N ASP A 246 -27.03 23.10 -7.85
CA ASP A 246 -27.95 22.66 -8.91
C ASP A 246 -28.76 23.83 -9.48
N LEU A 247 -29.21 24.74 -8.62
CA LEU A 247 -29.96 25.95 -8.99
C LEU A 247 -29.14 26.99 -9.76
N ARG A 248 -27.81 26.87 -9.76
CA ARG A 248 -26.88 27.84 -10.38
C ARG A 248 -26.13 27.27 -11.58
N LEU A 249 -26.33 26.01 -11.89
CA LEU A 249 -25.87 25.40 -13.13
C LEU A 249 -26.87 25.71 -14.26
N ASN A 250 -26.34 25.90 -15.46
CA ASN A 250 -27.13 26.12 -16.66
C ASN A 250 -27.68 24.79 -17.22
N ASP A 251 -28.75 24.84 -18.02
CA ASP A 251 -29.37 23.63 -18.60
C ASP A 251 -28.40 22.78 -19.46
N ASN A 252 -27.35 23.38 -20.00
CA ASN A 252 -26.31 22.69 -20.77
C ASN A 252 -25.16 22.16 -19.91
N GLN A 253 -25.17 22.40 -18.60
CA GLN A 253 -24.15 21.94 -17.65
C GLN A 253 -24.63 20.70 -16.89
N ILE A 254 -23.73 19.77 -16.65
CA ILE A 254 -23.96 18.62 -15.77
C ILE A 254 -22.77 18.46 -14.81
N LEU A 255 -23.06 18.27 -13.53
CA LEU A 255 -22.07 18.00 -12.50
C LEU A 255 -22.18 16.54 -12.05
N PHE A 256 -21.19 15.73 -12.42
CA PHE A 256 -21.03 14.41 -11.88
C PHE A 256 -20.30 14.44 -10.54
N VAL A 257 -20.87 13.79 -9.53
CA VAL A 257 -20.30 13.75 -8.18
C VAL A 257 -19.87 12.34 -7.79
N LYS A 258 -18.66 12.21 -7.27
CA LYS A 258 -18.14 10.96 -6.72
C LYS A 258 -17.69 11.13 -5.28
N PHE A 259 -18.60 10.87 -4.36
CA PHE A 259 -18.28 10.78 -2.94
C PHE A 259 -17.76 9.38 -2.56
N HIS A 260 -17.24 9.27 -1.34
CA HIS A 260 -17.04 7.96 -0.74
C HIS A 260 -18.39 7.18 -0.72
N PRO A 261 -18.41 5.87 -1.03
CA PRO A 261 -19.65 5.11 -1.17
C PRO A 261 -20.63 5.19 0.01
N TYR A 262 -20.12 5.41 1.23
CA TYR A 262 -20.96 5.60 2.43
C TYR A 262 -21.74 6.93 2.43
N ASN A 263 -21.14 8.00 1.89
CA ASN A 263 -21.79 9.31 1.80
C ASN A 263 -22.73 9.33 0.59
N GLN A 264 -22.27 8.78 -0.53
CA GLN A 264 -23.06 8.72 -1.77
C GLN A 264 -24.38 7.96 -1.58
N SER A 265 -24.38 6.84 -0.84
CA SER A 265 -25.61 6.05 -0.59
C SER A 265 -26.69 6.78 0.20
N LYS A 266 -26.42 8.00 0.71
CA LYS A 266 -27.37 8.83 1.45
C LYS A 266 -28.02 9.91 0.59
N ILE A 267 -27.52 10.12 -0.63
CA ILE A 267 -27.97 11.18 -1.54
C ILE A 267 -28.92 10.56 -2.56
N ASP A 268 -30.07 11.19 -2.72
CA ASP A 268 -31.04 10.84 -3.75
C ASP A 268 -30.87 11.81 -4.92
N PHE A 269 -30.15 11.35 -5.95
CA PHE A 269 -29.81 12.19 -7.10
C PHE A 269 -31.01 12.54 -7.99
N SER A 270 -32.13 11.81 -7.87
CA SER A 270 -33.35 12.10 -8.64
C SER A 270 -34.00 13.45 -8.32
N LYS A 271 -33.50 14.14 -7.29
CA LYS A 271 -34.01 15.44 -6.84
C LYS A 271 -33.26 16.64 -7.43
N PHE A 272 -32.23 16.41 -8.23
CA PHE A 272 -31.43 17.46 -8.88
C PHE A 272 -31.68 17.43 -10.39
N ASN A 273 -31.57 18.57 -11.06
CA ASN A 273 -31.78 18.67 -12.50
C ASN A 273 -30.46 18.54 -13.30
N HIS A 274 -29.37 19.01 -12.71
CA HIS A 274 -28.05 19.16 -13.33
C HIS A 274 -26.97 18.34 -12.61
N ILE A 275 -27.26 17.77 -11.45
CA ILE A 275 -26.30 17.00 -10.65
C ILE A 275 -26.66 15.52 -10.66
N ASP A 276 -25.69 14.66 -10.96
CA ASP A 276 -25.87 13.21 -10.87
C ASP A 276 -24.63 12.53 -10.24
N ALA A 277 -24.79 11.28 -9.82
CA ALA A 277 -23.67 10.42 -9.52
C ALA A 277 -22.84 10.13 -10.77
N PHE A 278 -21.57 9.75 -10.59
CA PHE A 278 -20.80 9.17 -11.69
C PHE A 278 -21.57 8.00 -12.33
N PRO A 279 -21.72 7.95 -13.68
CA PRO A 279 -22.49 6.93 -14.35
C PRO A 279 -22.07 5.51 -13.98
N GLU A 280 -23.04 4.70 -13.55
CA GLU A 280 -22.78 3.31 -13.16
C GLU A 280 -22.35 2.45 -14.36
N GLY A 281 -21.49 1.47 -14.11
CA GLY A 281 -21.01 0.56 -15.15
C GLY A 281 -19.94 1.16 -16.07
N PHE A 282 -19.50 2.40 -15.82
CA PHE A 282 -18.38 3.03 -16.51
C PHE A 282 -17.14 3.13 -15.62
N GLU A 283 -15.96 3.05 -16.24
CA GLU A 283 -14.70 3.28 -15.55
C GLU A 283 -14.57 4.75 -15.17
N THR A 284 -14.03 5.02 -13.98
CA THR A 284 -13.98 6.38 -13.42
C THR A 284 -13.18 7.33 -14.28
N TYR A 285 -12.05 6.86 -14.81
CA TYR A 285 -11.17 7.67 -15.64
C TYR A 285 -11.78 7.96 -17.01
N ASP A 286 -12.72 7.14 -17.50
CA ASP A 286 -13.46 7.43 -18.72
C ASP A 286 -14.46 8.58 -18.52
N ILE A 287 -15.11 8.65 -17.34
CA ILE A 287 -15.96 9.80 -16.96
C ILE A 287 -15.12 11.07 -16.80
N LEU A 288 -13.96 10.96 -16.16
CA LEU A 288 -13.03 12.09 -16.06
C LEU A 288 -12.55 12.55 -17.44
N ASN A 289 -12.31 11.64 -18.38
CA ASN A 289 -11.85 12.00 -19.71
C ASN A 289 -12.85 12.85 -20.50
N ILE A 290 -14.14 12.81 -20.17
CA ILE A 290 -15.15 13.67 -20.80
C ILE A 290 -15.45 14.94 -19.99
N ALA A 291 -14.89 15.10 -18.79
CA ALA A 291 -15.11 16.27 -17.95
C ALA A 291 -14.31 17.47 -18.48
N ASP A 292 -14.99 18.61 -18.61
CA ASP A 292 -14.44 19.89 -19.01
C ASP A 292 -13.77 20.60 -17.81
N VAL A 293 -14.27 20.37 -16.59
CA VAL A 293 -13.69 20.90 -15.33
C VAL A 293 -13.67 19.83 -14.24
N LEU A 294 -12.55 19.72 -13.51
CA LEU A 294 -12.44 18.96 -12.27
C LEU A 294 -12.54 19.89 -11.06
N ILE A 295 -13.46 19.60 -10.15
CA ILE A 295 -13.55 20.18 -8.81
C ILE A 295 -13.05 19.13 -7.82
N THR A 296 -12.05 19.47 -7.01
CA THR A 296 -11.54 18.57 -5.95
C THR A 296 -11.04 19.38 -4.76
N ASP A 297 -10.55 18.72 -3.73
CA ASP A 297 -10.04 19.34 -2.50
C ASP A 297 -8.57 18.92 -2.26
N TYR A 298 -8.34 17.89 -1.46
CA TYR A 298 -7.03 17.35 -1.10
C TYR A 298 -6.82 15.96 -1.74
N SER A 299 -7.48 15.69 -2.87
CA SER A 299 -7.39 14.42 -3.58
C SER A 299 -6.26 14.47 -4.59
N SER A 300 -5.44 13.43 -4.66
CA SER A 300 -4.37 13.33 -5.66
C SER A 300 -4.88 13.16 -7.11
N VAL A 301 -6.21 13.06 -7.32
CA VAL A 301 -6.79 12.96 -8.66
C VAL A 301 -6.50 14.18 -9.54
N PHE A 302 -6.19 15.35 -8.97
CA PHE A 302 -5.78 16.50 -9.78
C PHE A 302 -4.44 16.26 -10.49
N PHE A 303 -3.52 15.48 -9.92
CA PHE A 303 -2.27 15.13 -10.60
C PHE A 303 -2.55 14.34 -11.87
N ASP A 304 -3.50 13.41 -11.79
CA ASP A 304 -3.93 12.60 -12.93
C ASP A 304 -4.66 13.47 -13.97
N PHE A 305 -5.62 14.27 -13.53
CA PHE A 305 -6.45 15.08 -14.43
C PHE A 305 -5.67 16.21 -15.13
N ALA A 306 -4.56 16.67 -14.56
CA ALA A 306 -3.69 17.66 -15.18
C ALA A 306 -3.15 17.22 -16.56
N ASN A 307 -3.10 15.91 -16.83
CA ASN A 307 -2.82 15.37 -18.17
C ASN A 307 -3.78 15.90 -19.26
N THR A 308 -5.03 16.20 -18.91
CA THR A 308 -6.03 16.73 -19.85
C THR A 308 -5.74 18.16 -20.29
N ARG A 309 -4.91 18.90 -19.53
CA ARG A 309 -4.71 20.36 -19.61
C ARG A 309 -5.97 21.20 -19.39
N ARG A 310 -7.08 20.59 -18.94
CA ARG A 310 -8.36 21.26 -18.68
C ARG A 310 -8.39 21.91 -17.29
N LYS A 311 -9.48 22.62 -17.00
CA LYS A 311 -9.60 23.41 -15.77
C LYS A 311 -9.74 22.50 -14.54
N ILE A 312 -9.00 22.84 -13.48
CA ILE A 312 -9.00 22.20 -12.17
C ILE A 312 -9.30 23.32 -11.16
N ILE A 313 -10.21 23.06 -10.24
CA ILE A 313 -10.59 23.97 -9.16
C ILE A 313 -10.40 23.23 -7.83
N ILE A 314 -9.67 23.84 -6.90
CA ILE A 314 -9.48 23.34 -5.55
C ILE A 314 -10.51 23.99 -4.63
N PHE A 315 -11.53 23.23 -4.23
CA PHE A 315 -12.59 23.64 -3.31
C PHE A 315 -12.23 23.23 -1.87
N ASN A 316 -11.36 24.02 -1.22
CA ASN A 316 -10.76 23.78 0.10
C ASN A 316 -11.47 24.57 1.23
N TYR A 317 -12.80 24.46 1.29
CA TYR A 317 -13.63 25.20 2.25
C TYR A 317 -13.31 24.94 3.75
N ASP A 318 -12.64 23.82 4.06
CA ASP A 318 -12.35 23.36 5.42
C ASP A 318 -10.86 23.21 5.73
N GLU A 319 -9.99 23.90 4.98
CA GLU A 319 -8.53 23.71 5.03
C GLU A 319 -7.93 23.70 6.43
N LYS A 320 -8.31 24.68 7.26
CA LYS A 320 -7.81 24.80 8.64
C LYS A 320 -8.15 23.57 9.49
N GLU A 321 -9.34 23.00 9.30
CA GLU A 321 -9.76 21.80 10.03
C GLU A 321 -9.12 20.55 9.42
N TYR A 322 -9.04 20.48 8.09
CA TYR A 322 -8.52 19.34 7.37
C TYR A 322 -7.04 19.09 7.62
N LEU A 323 -6.23 20.16 7.64
CA LEU A 323 -4.77 20.12 7.80
C LEU A 323 -4.30 20.12 9.25
N LYS A 324 -5.21 20.23 10.22
CA LYS A 324 -4.86 20.29 11.66
C LYS A 324 -3.97 19.12 12.11
N ASP A 325 -4.29 17.91 11.65
CA ASP A 325 -3.59 16.67 12.00
C ASP A 325 -2.96 15.99 10.77
N ARG A 326 -2.82 16.72 9.65
CA ARG A 326 -2.35 16.18 8.36
C ARG A 326 -1.33 17.13 7.74
N GLY A 327 -0.14 16.62 7.45
CA GLY A 327 0.84 17.34 6.64
C GLY A 327 0.66 17.07 5.15
N LEU A 328 1.17 18.00 4.34
CA LEU A 328 1.22 17.91 2.89
C LEU A 328 2.68 17.96 2.44
N TYR A 329 3.03 17.14 1.45
CA TYR A 329 4.32 17.24 0.77
C TYR A 329 4.38 18.44 -0.18
N LEU A 330 3.22 18.82 -0.74
CA LEU A 330 3.05 19.99 -1.61
C LEU A 330 1.98 20.90 -0.99
N PRO A 331 2.33 22.08 -0.46
CA PRO A 331 1.37 23.05 0.04
C PRO A 331 0.34 23.41 -1.03
N LEU A 332 -0.92 23.63 -0.62
CA LEU A 332 -1.97 23.96 -1.59
C LEU A 332 -1.68 25.28 -2.30
N GLU A 333 -1.08 26.24 -1.60
CA GLU A 333 -0.72 27.56 -2.11
C GLU A 333 0.20 27.48 -3.34
N GLU A 334 1.08 26.48 -3.39
CA GLU A 334 2.02 26.25 -4.49
C GLU A 334 1.36 25.63 -5.73
N LEU A 335 0.15 25.07 -5.61
CA LEU A 335 -0.58 24.54 -6.76
C LEU A 335 -0.96 25.69 -7.72
N PRO A 336 -0.89 25.51 -9.05
CA PRO A 336 -1.26 26.56 -9.99
C PRO A 336 -2.77 26.78 -10.11
N PHE A 337 -3.58 25.94 -9.46
CA PHE A 337 -5.03 25.92 -9.62
C PHE A 337 -5.72 26.97 -8.73
N PRO A 338 -6.85 27.55 -9.18
CA PRO A 338 -7.67 28.42 -8.33
C PRO A 338 -8.14 27.67 -7.09
N LYS A 339 -8.04 28.35 -5.94
CA LYS A 339 -8.52 27.86 -4.65
C LYS A 339 -9.73 28.67 -4.22
N VAL A 340 -10.83 28.00 -3.94
CA VAL A 340 -12.11 28.62 -3.60
C VAL A 340 -12.68 27.97 -2.34
N GLN A 341 -13.29 28.78 -1.49
CA GLN A 341 -13.75 28.34 -0.16
C GLN A 341 -15.27 28.45 0.03
N ASN A 342 -15.99 28.98 -0.96
CA ASN A 342 -17.45 29.10 -0.92
C ASN A 342 -18.08 28.88 -2.31
N ILE A 343 -19.40 28.69 -2.32
CA ILE A 343 -20.17 28.37 -3.54
C ILE A 343 -20.16 29.52 -4.55
N ASN A 344 -20.16 30.78 -4.11
CA ASN A 344 -20.17 31.92 -5.03
C ASN A 344 -18.89 31.93 -5.88
N ASP A 345 -17.74 31.77 -5.23
CA ASP A 345 -16.45 31.73 -5.92
C ASP A 345 -16.33 30.48 -6.78
N LEU A 346 -16.85 29.33 -6.31
CA LEU A 346 -16.88 28.10 -7.11
C LEU A 346 -17.70 28.26 -8.39
N ILE A 347 -18.91 28.83 -8.30
CA ILE A 347 -19.76 29.09 -9.48
C ILE A 347 -19.12 30.13 -10.41
N HIS A 348 -18.46 31.15 -9.85
CA HIS A 348 -17.71 32.11 -10.65
C HIS A 348 -16.60 31.42 -11.44
N GLU A 349 -15.80 30.56 -10.79
CA GLU A 349 -14.74 29.82 -11.45
C GLU A 349 -15.27 28.82 -12.48
N LEU A 350 -16.37 28.12 -12.21
CA LEU A 350 -16.96 27.18 -13.17
C LEU A 350 -17.38 27.84 -14.48
N ASN A 351 -17.84 29.10 -14.42
CA ASN A 351 -18.26 29.85 -15.60
C ASN A 351 -17.15 30.73 -16.20
N SER A 352 -15.96 30.74 -15.60
CA SER A 352 -14.81 31.51 -16.08
C SER A 352 -13.85 30.63 -16.88
N PRO A 353 -13.17 31.17 -17.90
CA PRO A 353 -12.17 30.42 -18.64
C PRO A 353 -11.01 29.96 -17.74
N LYS A 354 -10.16 29.05 -18.24
CA LYS A 354 -8.91 28.69 -17.59
C LYS A 354 -7.89 29.83 -17.79
N GLU A 355 -7.55 30.54 -16.72
CA GLU A 355 -6.63 31.71 -16.76
C GLU A 355 -5.28 31.49 -16.06
N TYR A 356 -5.03 30.29 -15.51
CA TYR A 356 -3.78 29.97 -14.83
C TYR A 356 -2.81 29.16 -15.71
N ASP A 357 -1.51 29.36 -15.49
CA ASP A 357 -0.44 28.60 -16.14
C ASP A 357 -0.07 27.37 -15.29
N ASP A 358 -0.27 26.18 -15.86
CA ASP A 358 0.08 24.89 -15.26
C ASP A 358 1.19 24.15 -16.02
N VAL A 359 1.91 24.82 -16.93
CA VAL A 359 2.98 24.19 -17.73
C VAL A 359 4.06 23.58 -16.83
N GLY A 360 4.51 24.31 -15.81
CA GLY A 360 5.49 23.82 -14.83
C GLY A 360 5.00 22.58 -14.09
N PHE A 361 3.78 22.64 -13.56
CA PHE A 361 3.15 21.52 -12.85
C PHE A 361 3.05 20.26 -13.71
N VAL A 362 2.58 20.37 -14.95
CA VAL A 362 2.44 19.19 -15.82
C VAL A 362 3.81 18.67 -16.27
N ASN A 363 4.78 19.53 -16.52
CA ASN A 363 6.15 19.11 -16.85
C ASN A 363 6.82 18.36 -15.69
N GLU A 364 6.42 18.63 -14.45
CA GLU A 364 6.93 17.93 -13.28
C GLU A 364 6.19 16.61 -13.04
N PHE A 365 4.86 16.64 -13.00
CA PHE A 365 4.06 15.52 -12.50
C PHE A 365 3.56 14.56 -13.59
N CYS A 366 3.47 14.98 -14.85
CA CYS A 366 2.88 14.19 -15.95
C CYS A 366 3.91 13.78 -17.01
N LYS A 367 5.21 14.02 -16.80
CA LYS A 367 6.23 13.90 -17.85
C LYS A 367 6.45 12.50 -18.41
N ASN A 368 6.19 11.44 -17.63
CA ASN A 368 6.34 10.06 -18.09
C ASN A 368 5.01 9.47 -18.59
N GLU A 369 3.93 10.26 -18.64
CA GLU A 369 2.61 9.78 -19.05
C GLU A 369 2.57 9.52 -20.56
N SER A 370 2.02 8.36 -20.95
CA SER A 370 1.90 7.94 -22.34
C SER A 370 0.60 7.18 -22.58
N ILE A 371 0.05 7.32 -23.78
CA ILE A 371 -1.07 6.48 -24.24
C ILE A 371 -0.69 4.98 -24.24
N ASP A 372 0.61 4.68 -24.37
CA ASP A 372 1.15 3.32 -24.39
C ASP A 372 1.58 2.80 -23.01
N SER A 373 1.45 3.57 -21.91
CA SER A 373 1.98 3.18 -20.59
C SER A 373 1.48 1.80 -20.13
N THR A 374 0.19 1.49 -20.28
CA THR A 374 -0.37 0.17 -19.96
C THR A 374 0.33 -0.95 -20.74
N LYS A 375 0.52 -0.74 -22.05
CA LYS A 375 1.16 -1.70 -22.94
C LYS A 375 2.64 -1.88 -22.59
N HIS A 376 3.37 -0.80 -22.31
CA HIS A 376 4.76 -0.86 -21.88
C HIS A 376 4.94 -1.64 -20.58
N ILE A 377 4.03 -1.44 -19.61
CA ILE A 377 4.05 -2.16 -18.35
C ILE A 377 3.80 -3.66 -18.58
N CYS A 378 2.78 -4.03 -19.35
CA CYS A 378 2.52 -5.43 -19.68
C CYS A 378 3.69 -6.07 -20.47
N ASP A 379 4.26 -5.36 -21.44
CA ASP A 379 5.44 -5.83 -22.19
C ASP A 379 6.68 -6.04 -21.29
N THR A 380 6.88 -5.16 -20.31
CA THR A 380 8.00 -5.27 -19.35
C THR A 380 7.79 -6.41 -18.37
N VAL A 381 6.61 -6.46 -17.76
CA VAL A 381 6.31 -7.40 -16.67
C VAL A 381 6.08 -8.82 -17.20
N ILE A 382 5.35 -8.97 -18.31
CA ILE A 382 4.93 -10.27 -18.84
C ILE A 382 5.91 -10.80 -19.88
N ASN A 383 6.25 -9.96 -20.85
CA ASN A 383 7.05 -10.37 -22.01
C ASN A 383 8.56 -10.17 -21.80
N GLY A 384 8.99 -9.59 -20.67
CA GLY A 384 10.39 -9.35 -20.34
C GLY A 384 11.08 -8.36 -21.28
N LYS A 385 10.33 -7.50 -21.97
CA LYS A 385 10.89 -6.48 -22.87
C LYS A 385 11.36 -5.27 -22.04
N ASN A 386 12.44 -4.62 -22.45
CA ASN A 386 12.87 -3.37 -21.82
C ASN A 386 12.14 -2.16 -22.44
N THR A 387 10.81 -2.11 -22.28
CA THR A 387 10.00 -0.99 -22.80
C THR A 387 9.88 0.15 -21.80
N CYS A 388 9.73 -0.14 -20.50
CA CYS A 388 9.74 0.89 -19.47
C CYS A 388 11.18 1.29 -19.11
N ARG A 389 11.44 2.60 -18.97
CA ARG A 389 12.63 3.10 -18.29
C ARG A 389 12.58 2.65 -16.82
N TYR A 390 13.72 2.27 -16.26
CA TYR A 390 13.77 1.91 -14.85
C TYR A 390 15.07 2.33 -14.17
N GLU A 391 14.99 2.48 -12.86
CA GLU A 391 16.11 2.69 -11.95
C GLU A 391 16.24 1.52 -10.98
N ILE A 392 17.46 1.32 -10.48
CA ILE A 392 17.79 0.31 -9.47
C ILE A 392 18.58 1.03 -8.39
N ILE A 393 18.16 0.85 -7.15
CA ILE A 393 18.91 1.32 -5.98
C ILE A 393 20.23 0.56 -5.91
N LYS A 394 21.33 1.32 -5.80
CA LYS A 394 22.65 0.76 -5.53
C LYS A 394 23.00 1.04 -4.08
N ASN A 395 22.93 0.02 -3.24
CA ASN A 395 23.47 0.06 -1.89
C ASN A 395 24.82 -0.67 -1.84
N THR A 396 25.85 0.02 -1.37
CA THR A 396 27.20 -0.52 -1.15
C THR A 396 27.56 -0.63 0.33
N ASN A 397 26.74 -0.06 1.21
CA ASN A 397 26.96 -0.01 2.64
C ASN A 397 26.51 -1.31 3.30
N MET A 398 27.11 -1.63 4.44
CA MET A 398 26.69 -2.75 5.27
C MET A 398 25.28 -2.47 5.83
N ASN A 399 24.39 -3.45 5.73
CA ASN A 399 23.04 -3.37 6.26
C ASN A 399 22.94 -4.18 7.55
N ILE A 400 22.66 -3.51 8.67
CA ILE A 400 22.47 -4.15 9.97
C ILE A 400 21.03 -3.95 10.45
N LEU A 401 20.34 -5.05 10.79
CA LEU A 401 19.01 -5.02 11.37
C LEU A 401 19.07 -5.30 12.87
N ILE A 402 18.52 -4.42 13.69
CA ILE A 402 18.48 -4.57 15.15
C ILE A 402 17.03 -4.81 15.57
N TYR A 403 16.76 -5.99 16.12
CA TYR A 403 15.46 -6.31 16.71
C TYR A 403 15.43 -5.95 18.20
N VAL A 404 14.50 -5.07 18.59
CA VAL A 404 14.44 -4.46 19.92
C VAL A 404 13.22 -4.89 20.75
N GLY A 405 12.44 -5.85 20.25
CA GLY A 405 11.23 -6.33 20.93
C GLY A 405 10.13 -5.27 21.05
N ASP A 406 9.75 -4.94 22.28
CA ASP A 406 8.70 -3.97 22.64
C ASP A 406 9.24 -2.64 23.19
N MET A 407 10.54 -2.53 23.45
CA MET A 407 11.22 -1.34 24.01
C MET A 407 10.64 -0.85 25.35
N ASP A 408 10.15 -1.74 26.20
CA ASP A 408 9.51 -1.36 27.48
C ASP A 408 10.51 -0.92 28.57
N ASN A 409 11.79 -1.28 28.45
CA ASN A 409 12.82 -0.99 29.45
C ASN A 409 13.66 0.25 29.07
N ASN A 410 13.57 1.33 29.85
CA ASN A 410 14.32 2.57 29.64
C ASN A 410 15.84 2.38 29.68
N GLN A 411 16.36 1.46 30.48
CA GLN A 411 17.80 1.20 30.56
C GLN A 411 18.31 0.54 29.28
N VAL A 412 17.56 -0.45 28.77
CA VAL A 412 17.83 -1.10 27.48
C VAL A 412 17.75 -0.08 26.34
N LYS A 413 16.77 0.82 26.37
CA LYS A 413 16.66 1.92 25.40
C LYS A 413 17.89 2.84 25.41
N ASN A 414 18.35 3.27 26.59
CA ASN A 414 19.51 4.14 26.69
C ASN A 414 20.79 3.45 26.19
N GLN A 415 20.95 2.15 26.46
CA GLN A 415 22.05 1.35 25.93
C GLN A 415 22.00 1.25 24.40
N LEU A 416 20.80 1.03 23.83
CA LEU A 416 20.60 1.03 22.39
C LEU A 416 21.02 2.38 21.78
N ILE A 417 20.56 3.50 22.35
CA ILE A 417 20.90 4.84 21.84
C ILE A 417 22.41 5.08 21.88
N GLN A 418 23.07 4.78 23.01
CA GLN A 418 24.52 4.93 23.14
C GLN A 418 25.31 4.06 22.14
N MET A 419 24.78 2.89 21.78
CA MET A 419 25.37 2.04 20.75
C MET A 419 25.19 2.68 19.37
N LEU A 420 23.98 3.16 19.05
CA LEU A 420 23.65 3.78 17.77
C LEU A 420 24.47 5.06 17.51
N GLU A 421 24.75 5.85 18.56
CA GLU A 421 25.58 7.07 18.48
C GLU A 421 27.06 6.79 18.11
N LYS A 422 27.51 5.54 18.24
CA LYS A 422 28.89 5.12 17.93
C LYS A 422 29.03 4.44 16.57
N VAL A 423 27.92 4.17 15.88
CA VAL A 423 27.96 3.47 14.58
C VAL A 423 28.52 4.39 13.50
N ASP A 424 29.43 3.86 12.68
CA ASP A 424 30.02 4.58 11.56
C ASP A 424 28.97 5.02 10.53
N GLU A 425 29.20 6.16 9.87
CA GLU A 425 28.26 6.75 8.91
C GLU A 425 28.05 5.90 7.63
N ASP A 426 28.98 4.99 7.33
CA ASP A 426 28.92 4.08 6.16
C ASP A 426 28.21 2.75 6.45
N VAL A 427 27.54 2.63 7.60
CA VAL A 427 26.69 1.49 7.97
C VAL A 427 25.23 1.92 8.01
N ASN A 428 24.38 1.19 7.28
CA ASN A 428 22.94 1.39 7.33
C ASN A 428 22.35 0.59 8.50
N ILE A 429 21.71 1.29 9.43
CA ILE A 429 21.06 0.67 10.59
C ILE A 429 19.55 0.72 10.44
N PHE A 430 18.91 -0.43 10.67
CA PHE A 430 17.47 -0.59 10.68
C PHE A 430 17.01 -1.12 12.04
N ILE A 431 16.00 -0.51 12.65
CA ILE A 431 15.36 -1.00 13.87
C ILE A 431 14.07 -1.75 13.51
N SER A 432 13.96 -2.98 14.00
CA SER A 432 12.74 -3.78 13.93
C SER A 432 12.10 -3.97 15.30
N PHE A 433 10.78 -3.86 15.35
CA PHE A 433 9.97 -4.02 16.55
C PHE A 433 8.60 -4.58 16.18
N LYS A 434 7.84 -5.05 17.18
CA LYS A 434 6.45 -5.48 16.97
C LYS A 434 5.52 -4.27 16.89
N SER A 435 5.01 -3.95 15.70
CA SER A 435 4.04 -2.87 15.51
C SER A 435 2.78 -3.01 16.38
N TRP A 436 2.45 -4.25 16.80
CA TRP A 436 1.29 -4.52 17.64
C TRP A 436 1.58 -4.53 19.16
N ALA A 437 2.82 -4.32 19.60
CA ALA A 437 3.15 -4.23 21.02
C ALA A 437 2.48 -3.01 21.67
N ASN A 438 2.01 -3.16 22.91
CA ASN A 438 1.23 -2.11 23.58
C ASN A 438 2.06 -0.83 23.80
N ASN A 439 3.29 -0.96 24.28
CA ASN A 439 4.17 0.19 24.48
C ASN A 439 4.47 0.94 23.18
N ILE A 440 4.68 0.22 22.06
CA ILE A 440 4.81 0.86 20.75
C ILE A 440 3.55 1.64 20.40
N LYS A 441 2.36 1.02 20.51
CA LYS A 441 1.09 1.69 20.19
C LYS A 441 0.85 2.95 21.00
N GLU A 442 1.25 2.95 22.27
CA GLU A 442 0.98 4.03 23.22
C GLU A 442 2.08 5.11 23.21
N ASN A 443 3.34 4.75 22.93
CA ASN A 443 4.50 5.61 23.18
C ASN A 443 5.41 5.83 21.96
N TYR A 444 5.08 5.36 20.76
CA TYR A 444 5.97 5.41 19.59
C TYR A 444 6.56 6.79 19.28
N LEU A 445 5.80 7.89 19.45
CA LEU A 445 6.31 9.25 19.21
C LEU A 445 7.54 9.56 20.07
N ARG A 446 7.44 9.29 21.37
CA ARG A 446 8.56 9.46 22.31
C ARG A 446 9.66 8.44 22.04
N LEU A 447 9.31 7.21 21.70
CA LEU A 447 10.30 6.16 21.46
C LEU A 447 11.18 6.49 20.25
N PHE A 448 10.57 6.92 19.14
CA PHE A 448 11.27 7.14 17.88
C PHE A 448 12.01 8.49 17.84
N ASN A 449 11.52 9.52 18.56
CA ASN A 449 12.19 10.83 18.60
C ASN A 449 13.57 10.79 19.27
N ASP A 450 13.83 9.82 20.14
CA ASP A 450 15.12 9.67 20.82
C ASP A 450 16.12 8.84 19.99
N ILE A 451 15.70 8.28 18.86
CA ILE A 451 16.57 7.49 17.97
C ILE A 451 17.31 8.44 17.00
N PRO A 452 18.61 8.23 16.72
CA PRO A 452 19.36 9.04 15.76
C PRO A 452 18.72 9.10 14.37
N GLN A 453 18.81 10.26 13.70
CA GLN A 453 18.10 10.51 12.43
C GLN A 453 18.57 9.64 11.25
N ASN A 454 19.79 9.11 11.30
CA ASN A 454 20.35 8.23 10.27
C ASN A 454 19.85 6.78 10.37
N VAL A 455 19.08 6.45 11.42
CA VAL A 455 18.54 5.12 11.66
C VAL A 455 17.13 5.00 11.08
N GLU A 456 16.89 3.92 10.35
CA GLU A 456 15.60 3.63 9.71
C GLU A 456 14.82 2.54 10.45
N PHE A 457 13.56 2.37 10.11
CA PHE A 457 12.65 1.44 10.79
C PHE A 457 12.06 0.41 9.83
N LEU A 458 12.17 -0.86 10.19
CA LEU A 458 11.62 -2.00 9.46
C LEU A 458 10.71 -2.85 10.37
N PRO A 459 9.56 -2.32 10.83
CA PRO A 459 8.73 -2.97 11.83
C PRO A 459 8.10 -4.28 11.35
N LEU A 460 7.98 -5.22 12.28
CA LEU A 460 7.20 -6.44 12.09
C LEU A 460 5.71 -6.09 12.00
N SER A 461 5.01 -6.72 11.05
CA SER A 461 3.58 -6.48 10.82
C SER A 461 2.68 -7.66 11.16
N TYR A 462 3.24 -8.87 11.25
CA TYR A 462 2.48 -10.08 11.54
C TYR A 462 3.19 -10.99 12.54
N ASN A 463 2.42 -11.61 13.44
CA ASN A 463 2.88 -12.76 14.22
C ASN A 463 3.12 -13.97 13.31
N ILE A 464 3.95 -14.92 13.75
CA ILE A 464 4.14 -16.21 13.07
C ILE A 464 2.80 -16.88 12.71
N ALA A 465 2.74 -17.54 11.55
CA ALA A 465 1.55 -18.26 11.09
C ALA A 465 1.84 -19.76 10.98
N PRO A 466 1.71 -20.51 12.09
CA PRO A 466 1.96 -21.94 12.09
C PRO A 466 0.84 -22.73 11.43
N THR A 467 1.22 -23.86 10.84
CA THR A 467 0.33 -25.00 10.58
C THR A 467 -0.11 -25.64 11.89
N PHE A 468 -1.14 -26.50 11.86
CA PHE A 468 -1.59 -27.20 13.07
C PHE A 468 -0.46 -28.02 13.72
N LYS A 469 0.31 -28.75 12.90
CA LYS A 469 1.42 -29.57 13.37
C LYS A 469 2.56 -28.71 13.93
N GLU A 470 2.93 -27.64 13.25
CA GLU A 470 3.94 -26.68 13.73
C GLU A 470 3.50 -26.02 15.05
N LYS A 471 2.21 -25.70 15.23
CA LYS A 471 1.73 -25.12 16.51
C LYS A 471 1.85 -26.12 17.66
N VAL A 472 1.56 -27.40 17.44
CA VAL A 472 1.76 -28.46 18.44
C VAL A 472 3.23 -28.59 18.79
N ASP A 473 4.11 -28.63 17.80
CA ASP A 473 5.55 -28.76 18.00
C ASP A 473 6.13 -27.52 18.71
N LEU A 474 5.66 -26.32 18.38
CA LEU A 474 6.07 -25.07 19.03
C LEU A 474 5.68 -25.04 20.50
N ASN A 475 4.44 -25.44 20.82
CA ASN A 475 3.99 -25.54 22.21
C ASN A 475 4.81 -26.55 23.01
N LYS A 476 5.25 -27.64 22.38
CA LYS A 476 6.12 -28.64 23.02
C LYS A 476 7.54 -28.12 23.22
N PHE A 477 8.10 -27.44 22.22
CA PHE A 477 9.41 -26.78 22.31
C PHE A 477 9.44 -25.78 23.48
N ILE A 478 8.44 -24.90 23.56
CA ILE A 478 8.37 -23.85 24.59
C ILE A 478 8.13 -24.43 26.01
N LYS A 479 7.28 -25.46 26.15
CA LYS A 479 6.86 -25.95 27.48
C LYS A 479 7.66 -27.14 28.02
N ASN A 480 8.13 -28.01 27.13
CA ASN A 480 8.66 -29.32 27.49
C ASN A 480 10.13 -29.49 27.09
N ASP A 481 10.81 -28.40 26.68
CA ASP A 481 12.22 -28.41 26.31
C ASP A 481 12.61 -29.48 25.27
N ILE A 482 11.67 -29.78 24.35
CA ILE A 482 11.94 -30.70 23.23
C ILE A 482 12.89 -30.01 22.24
N PRO A 483 13.84 -30.72 21.62
CA PRO A 483 14.72 -30.16 20.60
C PRO A 483 13.97 -29.54 19.42
N LEU A 484 14.64 -28.59 18.77
CA LEU A 484 14.18 -27.98 17.53
C LEU A 484 14.07 -29.05 16.44
N ASN A 485 12.94 -29.07 15.73
CA ASN A 485 12.66 -30.05 14.69
C ASN A 485 12.46 -29.37 13.33
N GLU A 486 12.44 -30.16 12.26
CA GLU A 486 12.30 -29.66 10.88
C GLU A 486 11.03 -28.82 10.66
N ASN A 487 9.91 -29.15 11.34
CA ASN A 487 8.68 -28.37 11.23
C ASN A 487 8.87 -26.95 11.78
N LEU A 488 9.56 -26.81 12.91
CA LEU A 488 9.87 -25.51 13.51
C LEU A 488 10.88 -24.73 12.66
N MET A 489 11.92 -25.39 12.15
CA MET A 489 12.86 -24.77 11.21
C MET A 489 12.12 -24.19 10.00
N ARG A 490 11.22 -24.97 9.41
CA ARG A 490 10.38 -24.56 8.28
C ARG A 490 9.44 -23.40 8.66
N LEU A 491 8.86 -23.40 9.85
CA LEU A 491 8.00 -22.30 10.33
C LEU A 491 8.76 -20.98 10.45
N PHE A 492 9.93 -20.99 11.08
CA PHE A 492 10.68 -19.76 11.35
C PHE A 492 11.29 -19.19 10.08
N ASN A 493 11.88 -20.03 9.22
CA ASN A 493 12.35 -19.57 7.90
C ASN A 493 11.19 -19.00 7.06
N ARG A 494 10.03 -19.66 7.05
CA ARG A 494 8.83 -19.15 6.37
C ARG A 494 8.35 -17.83 6.96
N SER A 495 8.41 -17.67 8.28
CA SER A 495 7.99 -16.45 8.96
C SER A 495 8.90 -15.27 8.61
N TYR A 496 10.21 -15.50 8.55
CA TYR A 496 11.19 -14.50 8.11
C TYR A 496 10.93 -14.06 6.66
N LYS A 497 10.85 -15.02 5.73
CA LYS A 497 10.55 -14.74 4.31
C LYS A 497 9.22 -14.02 4.12
N ARG A 498 8.22 -14.33 4.94
CA ARG A 498 6.93 -13.65 4.88
C ARG A 498 7.03 -12.18 5.27
N GLN A 499 8.00 -11.77 6.08
CA GLN A 499 8.15 -10.40 6.55
C GLN A 499 9.14 -9.60 5.70
N TYR A 500 10.31 -10.19 5.40
CA TYR A 500 11.44 -9.50 4.78
C TYR A 500 11.84 -10.09 3.42
N ASP A 501 11.09 -11.05 2.89
CA ASP A 501 11.42 -11.77 1.66
C ASP A 501 12.87 -12.30 1.67
N ASP A 502 13.62 -12.03 0.60
CA ASP A 502 15.05 -12.29 0.47
C ASP A 502 15.88 -10.99 0.62
N LEU A 503 15.41 -10.01 1.42
CA LEU A 503 16.23 -8.86 1.82
C LEU A 503 17.54 -9.34 2.46
N LYS A 504 18.65 -8.70 2.07
CA LYS A 504 19.98 -9.03 2.55
C LYS A 504 20.38 -8.06 3.67
N PHE A 505 20.61 -8.63 4.84
CA PHE A 505 21.30 -7.97 5.95
C PHE A 505 22.62 -8.69 6.16
N ASP A 506 23.70 -7.93 6.35
CA ASP A 506 25.02 -8.48 6.66
C ASP A 506 25.07 -8.99 8.10
N LEU A 507 24.31 -8.35 8.99
CA LEU A 507 24.15 -8.74 10.39
C LEU A 507 22.72 -8.44 10.88
N ILE A 508 22.15 -9.39 11.62
CA ILE A 508 20.93 -9.18 12.40
C ILE A 508 21.27 -9.33 13.87
N ILE A 509 20.93 -8.31 14.67
CA ILE A 509 21.19 -8.27 16.09
C ILE A 509 19.87 -8.38 16.84
N ASP A 510 19.69 -9.44 17.63
CA ASP A 510 18.66 -9.46 18.66
C ASP A 510 19.17 -8.70 19.88
N PHE A 511 18.65 -7.49 20.08
CA PHE A 511 19.09 -6.58 21.13
C PHE A 511 18.21 -6.72 22.37
N LEU A 512 18.62 -7.60 23.28
CA LEU A 512 17.99 -7.80 24.58
C LEU A 512 16.47 -8.07 24.51
N SER A 513 15.97 -8.64 23.40
CA SER A 513 14.54 -8.88 23.28
C SER A 513 14.11 -10.06 24.15
N ASN A 514 12.96 -9.95 24.82
CA ASN A 514 12.37 -11.05 25.58
C ASN A 514 11.37 -11.87 24.72
N ASP A 515 11.56 -11.92 23.39
CA ASP A 515 10.59 -12.46 22.44
C ASP A 515 11.11 -13.67 21.65
N LEU A 516 11.04 -14.83 22.31
CA LEU A 516 11.53 -16.10 21.78
C LEU A 516 11.05 -16.42 20.35
N GLU A 517 9.78 -16.17 20.02
CA GLU A 517 9.24 -16.54 18.71
C GLU A 517 9.90 -15.72 17.59
N GLN A 518 10.15 -14.43 17.83
CA GLN A 518 10.78 -13.55 16.85
C GLN A 518 12.29 -13.68 16.84
N SER A 519 12.93 -13.89 18.00
CA SER A 519 14.35 -14.25 18.08
C SER A 519 14.66 -15.48 17.24
N LEU A 520 13.82 -16.52 17.34
CA LEU A 520 13.93 -17.72 16.50
C LEU A 520 13.70 -17.37 15.03
N MET A 521 12.69 -16.59 14.68
CA MET A 521 12.48 -16.14 13.30
C MET A 521 13.74 -15.50 12.70
N PHE A 522 14.39 -14.59 13.43
CA PHE A 522 15.63 -13.95 12.99
C PHE A 522 16.82 -14.91 12.94
N ALA A 523 16.98 -15.82 13.89
CA ALA A 523 18.02 -16.85 13.86
C ALA A 523 17.94 -17.79 12.65
N PHE A 524 16.78 -17.88 12.00
CA PHE A 524 16.56 -18.62 10.74
C PHE A 524 16.60 -17.75 9.47
N SER A 525 17.06 -16.51 9.60
CA SER A 525 17.42 -15.67 8.47
C SER A 525 18.62 -16.27 7.71
N ASN A 526 18.85 -15.79 6.50
CA ASN A 526 20.07 -16.09 5.73
C ASN A 526 21.21 -15.11 6.02
N SER A 527 21.17 -14.42 7.16
CA SER A 527 22.15 -13.41 7.59
C SER A 527 23.08 -13.96 8.68
N ASN A 528 24.18 -13.27 8.95
CA ASN A 528 24.86 -13.46 10.23
C ASN A 528 23.92 -12.97 11.33
N ASN A 529 23.84 -13.69 12.44
CA ASN A 529 22.99 -13.30 13.55
C ASN A 529 23.83 -13.19 14.82
N ALA A 530 23.60 -12.12 15.57
CA ALA A 530 24.18 -11.90 16.88
C ALA A 530 23.07 -11.68 17.90
N ILE A 531 23.37 -11.99 19.16
CA ILE A 531 22.49 -11.67 20.28
C ILE A 531 23.29 -10.86 21.27
N VAL A 532 22.72 -9.72 21.67
CA VAL A 532 23.28 -8.87 22.71
C VAL A 532 22.58 -9.19 24.03
N LYS A 533 23.37 -9.46 25.08
CA LYS A 533 22.88 -9.87 26.41
C LYS A 533 23.40 -8.96 27.54
N ASN A 534 22.67 -8.92 28.66
CA ASN A 534 23.06 -8.24 29.91
C ASN A 534 22.58 -9.01 31.17
N GLU A 535 23.05 -8.65 32.37
CA GLU A 535 22.70 -9.32 33.64
C GLU A 535 21.20 -9.28 33.99
N GLU A 536 20.44 -8.37 33.38
CA GLU A 536 18.99 -8.20 33.61
C GLU A 536 18.12 -9.04 32.66
N THR A 537 18.73 -9.76 31.72
CA THR A 537 17.99 -10.64 30.80
C THR A 537 17.27 -11.71 31.61
N ASN A 538 15.95 -11.86 31.41
CA ASN A 538 15.12 -12.77 32.20
C ASN A 538 15.73 -14.19 32.22
N PRO A 539 15.97 -14.82 33.39
CA PRO A 539 16.65 -16.12 33.45
C PRO A 539 15.99 -17.26 32.66
N LYS A 540 14.67 -17.20 32.44
CA LYS A 540 13.96 -18.17 31.57
C LYS A 540 14.27 -17.93 30.10
N VAL A 541 14.37 -16.67 29.72
CA VAL A 541 14.75 -16.21 28.38
C VAL A 541 16.22 -16.54 28.14
N TYR A 542 17.09 -16.31 29.13
CA TYR A 542 18.51 -16.73 29.15
C TYR A 542 18.71 -18.22 28.86
N ASN A 543 17.99 -19.10 29.57
CA ASN A 543 18.10 -20.55 29.35
C ASN A 543 17.59 -20.99 27.97
N GLN A 544 16.66 -20.24 27.36
CA GLN A 544 16.13 -20.53 26.03
C GLN A 544 17.04 -19.95 24.92
N PHE A 545 17.60 -18.75 25.11
CA PHE A 545 18.60 -18.17 24.22
C PHE A 545 19.90 -18.96 24.21
N ASN A 546 20.38 -19.47 25.36
CA ASN A 546 21.56 -20.35 25.37
C ASN A 546 21.33 -21.61 24.54
N LYS A 547 20.11 -22.16 24.52
CA LYS A 547 19.77 -23.29 23.63
C LYS A 547 19.78 -22.88 22.17
N ILE A 548 19.27 -21.69 21.82
CA ILE A 548 19.33 -21.15 20.46
C ILE A 548 20.79 -20.95 20.06
N TYR A 549 21.58 -20.32 20.91
CA TYR A 549 23.01 -20.07 20.72
C TYR A 549 23.78 -21.36 20.47
N ASP A 550 23.61 -22.38 21.33
CA ASP A 550 24.29 -23.67 21.17
C ASP A 550 23.92 -24.34 19.84
N ILE A 551 22.67 -24.18 19.38
CA ILE A 551 22.17 -24.77 18.14
C ILE A 551 22.71 -24.02 16.90
N PHE A 552 22.72 -22.68 16.92
CA PHE A 552 23.01 -21.86 15.75
C PHE A 552 24.43 -21.29 15.70
N LYS A 553 25.23 -21.44 16.77
CA LYS A 553 26.58 -20.87 16.89
C LYS A 553 26.61 -19.37 16.57
N LEU A 554 25.65 -18.63 17.12
CA LEU A 554 25.55 -17.18 16.93
C LEU A 554 26.70 -16.46 17.63
N ASP A 555 27.05 -15.25 17.23
CA ASP A 555 28.00 -14.45 18.01
C ASP A 555 27.27 -13.84 19.22
N ILE A 556 27.84 -13.98 20.42
CA ILE A 556 27.33 -13.36 21.66
C ILE A 556 28.23 -12.19 22.03
N TYR A 557 27.61 -11.02 22.19
CA TYR A 557 28.27 -9.84 22.72
C TYR A 557 27.72 -9.53 24.12
N ASP A 558 28.63 -9.40 25.08
CA ASP A 558 28.34 -9.01 26.47
C ASP A 558 28.43 -7.48 26.60
N LEU A 559 27.28 -6.80 26.77
CA LEU A 559 27.19 -5.33 26.93
C LEU A 559 27.98 -4.77 28.13
N ILE A 560 28.45 -5.64 29.03
CA ILE A 560 29.17 -5.26 30.25
C ILE A 560 30.53 -4.61 29.93
N THR A 561 31.11 -4.87 28.75
CA THR A 561 32.47 -4.42 28.41
C THR A 561 32.56 -3.10 27.64
N GLY A 562 31.43 -2.54 27.19
CA GLY A 562 31.41 -1.23 26.50
C GLY A 562 31.89 -1.22 25.06
N ASP A 563 32.35 -2.37 24.54
CA ASP A 563 32.74 -2.59 23.14
C ASP A 563 31.71 -3.51 22.46
N ILE A 564 30.92 -2.95 21.53
CA ILE A 564 30.09 -3.67 20.54
C ILE A 564 30.54 -3.22 19.16
#